data_AF-A0A561PNN0-F1
#
_entry.id   AF-A0A561PNN0-F1
#
_cell.length_a   1.000
_cell.length_b   1.000
_cell.length_c   1.000
_cell.angle_alpha   90.00
_cell.angle_beta   90.00
_cell.angle_gamma   90.00
#
_symmetry.space_group_name_H-M   'P 1'
#
loop_
_entity.id
_entity.type
_entity.pdbx_description
1 polymer ?
#
loop_
_entity_poly.entity_id
_entity_poly.type
_entity_poly.pdbx_seq_one_letter_code
_entity_poly.pdbx_strand_id
1 'polypeptide(L)'
;MRFFIKPLLFAVVLLFNLSSLHAITAARIGDWVLVGATNEPSSPWGLQYFKLLQVNGDGHRYAGIYEVSIQGDANYFDRQGTYQIRVDKYEGTTGRFDGLEVRCISGNPSAATFYIFNNALWLRSNYQWGNVYYRPVADYGALPLNAAPFGQTVTAPAGFIASTGTSGIKCDFDNNQFYLLPSTDVKGNMTVPGSVGIGTSPNYPLHLVSRGNTNKAAAYLWGENYGLAIGTLSNSASQYALAVLGNANTDGSAAAGGANPLLYVRNDGNVGIGTSIPQAKLAVNGDLFAKRIKVTQTGWPDFVFHDTYQLPSLQEVEHFVKTNKHLPVIPSEREISANGLDIGEMEKLLLQKVEEQMLYIIELNKKLEASLERTHKLEQQMADKK
;
A
#
# COMPACT_ATOMS: atom_id res chain seq x y z
N MET A 1 -36.10 -98.05 54.96
CA MET A 1 -36.88 -98.63 53.85
C MET A 1 -36.95 -97.60 52.73
N ARG A 2 -36.41 -97.97 51.56
CA ARG A 2 -36.44 -97.33 50.22
C ARG A 2 -35.65 -96.04 49.93
N PHE A 3 -34.83 -96.18 48.89
CA PHE A 3 -34.00 -95.26 48.10
C PHE A 3 -34.81 -94.22 47.29
N PHE A 4 -34.22 -93.05 46.96
CA PHE A 4 -33.70 -92.72 45.61
C PHE A 4 -33.08 -91.29 45.51
N ILE A 5 -31.77 -91.27 45.19
CA ILE A 5 -30.96 -90.45 44.24
C ILE A 5 -31.29 -88.96 43.94
N LYS A 6 -30.26 -88.11 44.22
CA LYS A 6 -29.80 -86.74 43.82
C LYS A 6 -29.99 -86.28 42.33
N PRO A 7 -29.59 -85.04 41.89
CA PRO A 7 -29.19 -83.78 42.59
C PRO A 7 -29.59 -82.40 41.94
N LEU A 8 -29.19 -81.31 42.63
CA LEU A 8 -28.70 -79.99 42.16
C LEU A 8 -29.60 -79.03 41.34
N LEU A 9 -29.92 -77.85 41.92
CA LEU A 9 -29.40 -76.55 41.42
C LEU A 9 -29.66 -75.45 42.47
N PHE A 10 -28.60 -74.77 42.90
CA PHE A 10 -28.63 -73.60 43.80
C PHE A 10 -28.67 -72.34 42.93
N ALA A 11 -29.71 -71.52 43.04
CA ALA A 11 -29.81 -70.24 42.34
C ALA A 11 -29.25 -69.12 43.25
N VAL A 12 -28.07 -68.61 42.90
CA VAL A 12 -27.48 -67.39 43.48
C VAL A 12 -28.04 -66.20 42.71
N VAL A 13 -28.81 -65.34 43.40
CA VAL A 13 -29.23 -64.04 42.87
C VAL A 13 -28.09 -63.06 43.08
N LEU A 14 -27.32 -62.79 42.02
CA LEU A 14 -26.32 -61.73 41.97
C LEU A 14 -27.00 -60.44 41.46
N LEU A 15 -27.18 -59.46 42.33
CA LEU A 15 -27.53 -58.09 41.96
C LEU A 15 -26.33 -57.42 41.29
N PHE A 16 -26.32 -57.36 39.96
CA PHE A 16 -25.40 -56.49 39.22
C PHE A 16 -25.97 -55.07 39.19
N ASN A 17 -25.33 -54.16 39.93
CA ASN A 17 -25.41 -52.73 39.65
C ASN A 17 -24.67 -52.46 38.33
N LEU A 18 -25.40 -52.40 37.21
CA LEU A 18 -24.90 -51.78 35.99
C LEU A 18 -24.97 -50.26 36.14
N SER A 19 -23.93 -49.65 36.70
CA SER A 19 -23.60 -48.28 36.34
C SER A 19 -23.10 -48.30 34.89
N SER A 20 -23.97 -47.89 33.97
CA SER A 20 -23.62 -47.70 32.56
C SER A 20 -22.55 -46.61 32.45
N LEU A 21 -21.29 -47.05 32.34
CA LEU A 21 -20.25 -46.25 31.71
C LEU A 21 -20.76 -45.89 30.30
N HIS A 22 -21.17 -44.64 30.12
CA HIS A 22 -21.34 -44.06 28.80
C HIS A 22 -19.93 -43.89 28.21
N ALA A 23 -19.40 -44.95 27.61
CA ALA A 23 -18.33 -44.78 26.65
C ALA A 23 -18.93 -44.00 25.47
N ILE A 24 -18.63 -42.70 25.41
CA ILE A 24 -18.91 -41.87 24.25
C ILE A 24 -18.06 -42.44 23.12
N THR A 25 -18.66 -43.32 22.31
CA THR A 25 -18.09 -43.68 21.02
C THR A 25 -18.13 -42.42 20.16
N ALA A 26 -16.99 -41.78 19.97
CA ALA A 26 -16.86 -40.62 19.09
C ALA A 26 -17.49 -40.95 17.74
N ALA A 27 -18.56 -40.25 17.38
CA ALA A 27 -19.23 -40.44 16.10
C ALA A 27 -18.21 -40.17 15.00
N ARG A 28 -17.86 -41.22 14.23
CA ARG A 28 -16.99 -41.10 13.06
C ARG A 28 -17.84 -40.73 11.86
N ILE A 29 -17.49 -39.63 11.19
CA ILE A 29 -18.08 -39.24 9.91
C ILE A 29 -16.97 -39.39 8.87
N GLY A 30 -16.90 -40.57 8.23
CA GLY A 30 -15.72 -40.97 7.46
C GLY A 30 -14.48 -41.05 8.35
N ASP A 31 -13.36 -40.47 7.90
CA ASP A 31 -12.10 -40.43 8.66
C ASP A 31 -12.06 -39.32 9.73
N TRP A 32 -13.11 -38.50 9.83
CA TRP A 32 -13.22 -37.45 10.83
C TRP A 32 -13.75 -37.98 12.16
N VAL A 33 -13.09 -37.57 13.24
CA VAL A 33 -13.46 -37.86 14.63
C VAL A 33 -14.05 -36.59 15.25
N LEU A 34 -15.26 -36.69 15.81
CA LEU A 34 -15.83 -35.61 16.62
C LEU A 34 -14.98 -35.38 17.88
N VAL A 35 -14.49 -34.16 18.06
CA VAL A 35 -13.76 -33.72 19.25
C VAL A 35 -14.73 -33.23 20.32
N GLY A 36 -15.72 -32.42 19.94
CA GLY A 36 -16.73 -31.88 20.87
C GLY A 36 -17.52 -30.70 20.28
N ALA A 37 -18.52 -30.24 21.04
CA ALA A 37 -19.33 -29.07 20.69
C ALA A 37 -18.59 -27.76 21.03
N THR A 38 -18.75 -26.70 20.24
CA THR A 38 -17.94 -25.48 20.41
C THR A 38 -18.20 -24.70 21.69
N ASN A 39 -19.31 -24.95 22.38
CA ASN A 39 -19.70 -24.28 23.62
C ASN A 39 -20.44 -25.22 24.58
N GLU A 40 -20.54 -24.79 25.84
CA GLU A 40 -21.35 -25.45 26.86
C GLU A 40 -22.83 -25.53 26.47
N PRO A 41 -23.54 -26.61 26.82
CA PRO A 41 -24.94 -26.84 26.42
C PRO A 41 -25.94 -25.92 27.14
N SER A 42 -25.52 -25.25 28.21
CA SER A 42 -26.37 -24.37 29.02
C SER A 42 -25.77 -22.97 29.14
N SER A 43 -26.65 -21.98 29.41
CA SER A 43 -26.26 -20.58 29.64
C SER A 43 -25.22 -20.49 30.77
N PRO A 44 -24.12 -19.72 30.60
CA PRO A 44 -23.90 -18.65 29.61
C PRO A 44 -23.29 -19.10 28.26
N TRP A 45 -23.28 -20.41 27.96
CA TRP A 45 -22.74 -20.97 26.71
C TRP A 45 -21.26 -20.65 26.49
N GLY A 46 -20.45 -20.84 27.54
CA GLY A 46 -19.00 -20.63 27.48
C GLY A 46 -18.37 -21.44 26.35
N LEU A 47 -17.47 -20.81 25.57
CA LEU A 47 -16.74 -21.49 24.50
C LEU A 47 -15.77 -22.52 25.08
N GLN A 48 -15.72 -23.69 24.46
CA GLN A 48 -14.83 -24.77 24.85
C GLN A 48 -13.46 -24.65 24.18
N TYR A 49 -12.42 -24.95 24.95
CA TYR A 49 -11.04 -25.10 24.53
C TYR A 49 -10.69 -26.59 24.53
N PHE A 50 -10.15 -27.07 23.42
CA PHE A 50 -9.80 -28.46 23.20
C PHE A 50 -8.31 -28.64 23.08
N LYS A 51 -7.74 -29.57 23.84
CA LYS A 51 -6.37 -30.03 23.68
C LYS A 51 -6.33 -31.04 22.52
N LEU A 52 -5.76 -30.65 21.39
CA LEU A 52 -5.77 -31.47 20.17
C LEU A 52 -4.58 -32.41 20.09
N LEU A 53 -3.37 -31.88 20.30
CA LEU A 53 -2.11 -32.61 20.15
C LEU A 53 -1.27 -32.36 21.40
N GLN A 54 -0.59 -33.38 21.95
CA GLN A 54 0.24 -33.25 23.15
C GLN A 54 1.53 -34.07 23.02
N VAL A 55 2.66 -33.44 23.31
CA VAL A 55 3.94 -34.16 23.44
C VAL A 55 3.91 -35.02 24.70
N ASN A 56 3.97 -36.34 24.52
CA ASN A 56 3.79 -37.32 25.59
C ASN A 56 5.10 -37.83 26.22
N GLY A 57 6.26 -37.42 25.69
CA GLY A 57 7.56 -37.88 26.16
C GLY A 57 8.71 -37.30 25.34
N ASP A 58 9.87 -37.19 25.97
CA ASP A 58 11.04 -36.53 25.39
C ASP A 58 11.69 -37.39 24.29
N GLY A 59 11.80 -38.71 24.52
CA GLY A 59 12.38 -39.66 23.57
C GLY A 59 11.53 -39.96 22.34
N HIS A 60 10.43 -39.22 22.11
CA HIS A 60 9.61 -39.40 20.92
C HIS A 60 10.22 -38.68 19.72
N ARG A 61 10.12 -39.31 18.54
CA ARG A 61 10.49 -38.75 17.25
C ARG A 61 9.38 -39.01 16.23
N TYR A 62 8.70 -37.96 15.80
CA TYR A 62 7.62 -38.06 14.83
C TYR A 62 7.43 -36.76 14.05
N ALA A 63 6.87 -36.90 12.85
CA ALA A 63 6.34 -35.80 12.06
C ALA A 63 4.95 -36.22 11.57
N GLY A 64 4.00 -35.31 11.63
CA GLY A 64 2.60 -35.62 11.32
C GLY A 64 1.87 -34.45 10.69
N ILE A 65 0.89 -34.77 9.85
CA ILE A 65 -0.05 -33.82 9.29
C ILE A 65 -1.44 -34.17 9.79
N TYR A 66 -2.12 -33.17 10.33
CA TYR A 66 -3.48 -33.26 10.85
C TYR A 66 -4.35 -32.21 10.20
N GLU A 67 -5.65 -32.47 10.22
CA GLU A 67 -6.63 -31.47 9.88
C GLU A 67 -7.68 -31.34 10.98
N VAL A 68 -8.14 -30.10 11.15
CA VAL A 68 -9.21 -29.75 12.08
C VAL A 68 -10.24 -28.94 11.34
N SER A 69 -11.50 -29.37 11.44
CA SER A 69 -12.63 -28.66 10.86
C SER A 69 -13.50 -28.09 11.96
N ILE A 70 -13.70 -26.78 11.90
CA ILE A 70 -14.69 -26.06 12.71
C ILE A 70 -15.96 -25.97 11.88
N GLN A 71 -16.96 -26.73 12.28
CA GLN A 71 -18.28 -26.69 11.71
C GLN A 71 -19.15 -25.80 12.58
N GLY A 72 -19.56 -24.65 12.07
CA GLY A 72 -20.50 -23.74 12.72
C GLY A 72 -21.95 -24.10 12.42
N ASP A 73 -22.86 -23.31 12.99
CA ASP A 73 -24.30 -23.42 12.72
C ASP A 73 -24.59 -23.28 11.22
N ALA A 74 -25.55 -24.06 10.74
CA ALA A 74 -25.89 -24.13 9.32
C ALA A 74 -26.35 -22.78 8.73
N ASN A 75 -26.86 -21.87 9.55
CA ASN A 75 -27.28 -20.52 9.13
C ASN A 75 -26.10 -19.55 8.96
N TYR A 76 -24.88 -19.94 9.37
CA TYR A 76 -23.69 -19.09 9.35
C TYR A 76 -22.51 -19.81 8.69
N PHE A 77 -22.64 -20.07 7.39
CA PHE A 77 -21.61 -20.77 6.60
C PHE A 77 -20.25 -20.04 6.62
N ASP A 78 -20.24 -18.73 6.79
CA ASP A 78 -19.05 -17.89 6.88
C ASP A 78 -18.27 -18.05 8.20
N ARG A 79 -18.79 -18.82 9.17
CA ARG A 79 -18.13 -19.10 10.45
C ARG A 79 -17.35 -20.43 10.47
N GLN A 80 -17.38 -21.17 9.37
CA GLN A 80 -16.77 -22.49 9.25
C GLN A 80 -15.36 -22.37 8.69
N GLY A 81 -14.43 -23.22 9.14
CA GLY A 81 -13.06 -23.19 8.65
C GLY A 81 -12.35 -24.52 8.86
N THR A 82 -11.51 -24.92 7.92
CA THR A 82 -10.68 -26.12 8.00
C THR A 82 -9.22 -25.73 7.99
N TYR A 83 -8.47 -26.29 8.95
CA TYR A 83 -7.08 -25.96 9.21
C TYR A 83 -6.23 -27.21 9.03
N GLN A 84 -5.14 -27.08 8.28
CA GLN A 84 -4.07 -28.06 8.26
C GLN A 84 -3.04 -27.70 9.34
N ILE A 85 -2.63 -28.71 10.09
CA ILE A 85 -1.66 -28.61 11.16
C ILE A 85 -0.50 -29.55 10.83
N ARG A 86 0.71 -29.02 10.82
CA ARG A 86 1.94 -29.82 10.75
C ARG A 86 2.64 -29.75 12.09
N VAL A 87 3.06 -30.88 12.60
CA VAL A 87 3.80 -30.96 13.86
C VAL A 87 5.00 -31.85 13.71
N ASP A 88 6.10 -31.40 14.31
CA ASP A 88 7.37 -32.09 14.31
C ASP A 88 7.86 -32.22 15.76
N LYS A 89 8.41 -33.40 16.07
CA LYS A 89 9.05 -33.72 17.35
C LYS A 89 10.34 -34.52 17.12
N TYR A 90 11.42 -34.13 17.78
CA TYR A 90 12.72 -34.78 17.76
C TYR A 90 13.08 -35.30 19.16
N GLU A 91 13.69 -36.47 19.25
CA GLU A 91 13.98 -37.14 20.54
C GLU A 91 14.89 -36.35 21.50
N GLY A 92 15.59 -35.33 21.01
CA GLY A 92 16.44 -34.45 21.81
C GLY A 92 15.73 -33.27 22.46
N THR A 93 14.47 -32.96 22.11
CA THR A 93 13.74 -31.84 22.71
C THR A 93 12.92 -32.29 23.92
N THR A 94 13.12 -31.63 25.06
CA THR A 94 12.41 -31.94 26.30
C THR A 94 11.12 -31.14 26.39
N GLY A 95 10.00 -31.85 26.50
CA GLY A 95 8.70 -31.29 26.81
C GLY A 95 8.31 -30.11 25.92
N ARG A 96 8.34 -30.24 24.59
CA ARG A 96 7.72 -29.30 23.63
C ARG A 96 7.77 -29.87 22.21
N PHE A 97 7.06 -29.22 21.28
CA PHE A 97 7.22 -29.46 19.84
C PHE A 97 8.53 -28.83 19.35
N ASP A 98 9.11 -29.37 18.28
CA ASP A 98 10.25 -28.77 17.56
C ASP A 98 9.76 -27.76 16.53
N GLY A 99 8.80 -28.20 15.72
CA GLY A 99 8.14 -27.40 14.69
C GLY A 99 6.63 -27.52 14.78
N LEU A 100 5.92 -26.42 14.56
CA LEU A 100 4.46 -26.44 14.47
C LEU A 100 3.97 -25.40 13.46
N GLU A 101 3.16 -25.83 12.50
CA GLU A 101 2.50 -24.96 11.54
C GLU A 101 0.99 -25.15 11.62
N VAL A 102 0.23 -24.06 11.69
CA VAL A 102 -1.23 -24.06 11.55
C VAL A 102 -1.60 -23.14 10.41
N ARG A 103 -2.37 -23.65 9.44
CA ARG A 103 -2.82 -22.88 8.28
C ARG A 103 -4.28 -23.20 7.97
N CYS A 104 -5.11 -22.17 7.81
CA CYS A 104 -6.43 -22.35 7.22
C CYS A 104 -6.29 -22.73 5.75
N ILE A 105 -6.87 -23.85 5.35
CA ILE A 105 -6.83 -24.38 3.98
C ILE A 105 -8.17 -24.23 3.26
N SER A 106 -9.25 -23.95 4.00
CA SER A 106 -10.60 -23.76 3.45
C SER A 106 -11.51 -23.03 4.43
N GLY A 107 -12.41 -22.21 3.91
CA GLY A 107 -13.38 -21.45 4.71
C GLY A 107 -12.80 -20.21 5.37
N ASN A 108 -13.36 -19.83 6.52
CA ASN A 108 -12.98 -18.64 7.27
C ASN A 108 -11.74 -18.92 8.14
N PRO A 109 -10.61 -18.24 7.88
CA PRO A 109 -9.39 -18.40 8.67
C PRO A 109 -9.50 -17.85 10.09
N SER A 110 -10.57 -17.12 10.39
CA SER A 110 -10.91 -16.62 11.73
C SER A 110 -11.86 -17.56 12.48
N ALA A 111 -12.23 -18.72 11.93
CA ALA A 111 -13.16 -19.66 12.57
C ALA A 111 -12.61 -20.24 13.89
N ALA A 112 -11.30 -20.24 14.09
CA ALA A 112 -10.66 -20.78 15.27
C ALA A 112 -9.46 -19.96 15.72
N THR A 113 -9.16 -20.05 17.01
CA THR A 113 -7.92 -19.58 17.62
C THR A 113 -7.17 -20.79 18.14
N PHE A 114 -5.91 -20.95 17.74
CA PHE A 114 -5.02 -21.99 18.23
C PHE A 114 -4.05 -21.40 19.25
N TYR A 115 -3.70 -22.18 20.27
CA TYR A 115 -2.81 -21.80 21.35
C TYR A 115 -1.77 -22.89 21.56
N ILE A 116 -0.49 -22.53 21.58
CA ILE A 116 0.57 -23.46 22.00
C ILE A 116 0.85 -23.23 23.48
N PHE A 117 0.46 -24.21 24.31
CA PHE A 117 0.54 -24.10 25.76
C PHE A 117 0.77 -25.46 26.39
N ASN A 118 1.69 -25.53 27.36
CA ASN A 118 1.98 -26.73 28.14
C ASN A 118 2.20 -27.98 27.27
N ASN A 119 3.09 -27.85 26.29
CA ASN A 119 3.53 -28.94 25.42
C ASN A 119 2.40 -29.53 24.56
N ALA A 120 1.35 -28.74 24.38
CA ALA A 120 0.17 -29.13 23.66
C ALA A 120 -0.31 -28.01 22.74
N LEU A 121 -0.92 -28.41 21.63
CA LEU A 121 -1.70 -27.54 20.77
C LEU A 121 -3.14 -27.57 21.25
N TRP A 122 -3.60 -26.42 21.72
CA TRP A 122 -4.98 -26.16 22.08
C TRP A 122 -5.69 -25.39 20.97
N LEU A 123 -6.99 -25.54 20.92
CA LEU A 123 -7.88 -24.90 19.96
C LEU A 123 -9.13 -24.39 20.68
N ARG A 124 -9.66 -23.26 20.22
CA ARG A 124 -11.03 -22.82 20.50
C ARG A 124 -11.70 -22.41 19.19
N SER A 125 -12.96 -22.77 18.99
CA SER A 125 -13.78 -22.13 17.95
C SER A 125 -14.01 -20.66 18.32
N ASN A 126 -14.02 -19.77 17.34
CA ASN A 126 -14.36 -18.37 17.56
C ASN A 126 -15.88 -18.10 17.60
N TYR A 127 -16.68 -19.12 17.27
CA TYR A 127 -18.13 -19.03 17.18
C TYR A 127 -18.83 -20.16 17.96
N GLN A 128 -19.97 -19.83 18.57
CA GLN A 128 -20.88 -20.77 19.23
C GLN A 128 -21.70 -21.57 18.21
N TRP A 129 -22.36 -22.62 18.71
CA TRP A 129 -23.32 -23.48 18.01
C TRP A 129 -22.68 -24.26 16.86
N GLY A 130 -21.66 -25.03 17.19
CA GLY A 130 -20.92 -25.82 16.22
C GLY A 130 -20.28 -27.05 16.82
N ASN A 131 -19.51 -27.76 16.00
CA ASN A 131 -18.71 -28.91 16.40
C ASN A 131 -17.29 -28.79 15.86
N VAL A 132 -16.35 -29.33 16.62
CA VAL A 132 -14.95 -29.47 16.22
C VAL A 132 -14.71 -30.91 15.78
N TYR A 133 -14.15 -31.09 14.59
CA TYR A 133 -13.77 -32.38 14.05
C TYR A 133 -12.26 -32.43 13.79
N TYR A 134 -11.68 -33.60 13.93
CA TYR A 134 -10.25 -33.83 13.78
C TYR A 134 -9.98 -35.09 12.95
N ARG A 135 -8.92 -35.07 12.15
CA ARG A 135 -8.40 -36.29 11.50
C ARG A 135 -6.88 -36.25 11.33
N PRO A 136 -6.19 -37.40 11.44
CA PRO A 136 -4.85 -37.55 10.89
C PRO A 136 -4.91 -37.59 9.36
N VAL A 137 -3.96 -36.93 8.70
CA VAL A 137 -3.81 -36.93 7.24
C VAL A 137 -2.58 -37.71 6.80
N ALA A 138 -1.48 -37.55 7.52
CA ALA A 138 -0.25 -38.30 7.27
C ALA A 138 0.55 -38.51 8.56
N ASP A 139 1.22 -39.66 8.62
CA ASP A 139 2.06 -40.12 9.73
C ASP A 139 3.44 -40.49 9.17
N TYR A 140 4.50 -39.87 9.70
CA TYR A 140 5.89 -40.14 9.32
C TYR A 140 6.75 -40.66 10.49
N GLY A 141 6.14 -41.21 11.54
CA GLY A 141 6.82 -41.84 12.67
C GLY A 141 5.83 -42.18 13.79
N ALA A 142 5.83 -43.44 14.25
CA ALA A 142 4.89 -44.02 15.22
C ALA A 142 4.28 -42.99 16.19
N LEU A 143 3.06 -42.52 15.88
CA LEU A 143 2.46 -41.33 16.50
C LEU A 143 1.93 -41.60 17.91
N PRO A 144 2.44 -40.92 18.94
CA PRO A 144 1.84 -40.93 20.26
C PRO A 144 0.79 -39.82 20.45
N LEU A 145 0.41 -39.07 19.41
CA LEU A 145 -0.46 -37.89 19.52
C LEU A 145 -1.94 -38.26 19.71
N ASN A 146 -2.27 -38.49 20.99
CA ASN A 146 -3.59 -38.62 21.62
C ASN A 146 -4.42 -39.86 21.23
N ALA A 147 -4.22 -40.93 22.01
CA ALA A 147 -5.32 -41.82 22.39
C ALA A 147 -6.33 -41.03 23.24
N ALA A 148 -7.62 -41.15 22.91
CA ALA A 148 -8.71 -40.44 23.58
C ALA A 148 -8.67 -40.54 25.12
N PRO A 149 -9.17 -39.53 25.86
CA PRO A 149 -9.91 -38.35 25.36
C PRO A 149 -9.08 -37.05 25.33
N PHE A 150 -9.41 -36.21 24.32
CA PHE A 150 -8.94 -34.83 24.19
C PHE A 150 -9.40 -34.02 25.40
N GLY A 151 -8.47 -33.46 26.18
CA GLY A 151 -8.84 -32.63 27.33
C GLY A 151 -9.64 -31.40 26.89
N GLN A 152 -10.75 -31.10 27.56
CA GLN A 152 -11.56 -29.92 27.30
C GLN A 152 -11.71 -29.05 28.55
N THR A 153 -11.83 -27.74 28.36
CA THR A 153 -12.07 -26.77 29.44
C THR A 153 -12.77 -25.53 28.88
N VAL A 154 -13.44 -24.76 29.73
CA VAL A 154 -13.97 -23.43 29.40
C VAL A 154 -13.01 -22.29 29.79
N THR A 155 -11.91 -22.62 30.46
CA THR A 155 -10.89 -21.65 30.86
C THR A 155 -9.84 -21.52 29.77
N ALA A 156 -9.61 -20.31 29.28
CA ALA A 156 -8.58 -20.06 28.28
C ALA A 156 -7.19 -20.47 28.80
N PRO A 157 -6.35 -21.15 27.98
CA PRO A 157 -4.95 -21.35 28.32
C PRO A 157 -4.27 -20.00 28.62
N ALA A 158 -3.68 -19.85 29.82
CA ALA A 158 -2.97 -18.64 30.24
C ALA A 158 -1.45 -18.88 30.14
N GLY A 159 -0.69 -17.93 29.61
CA GLY A 159 0.77 -18.09 29.41
C GLY A 159 1.14 -18.93 28.19
N PHE A 160 0.29 -18.95 27.16
CA PHE A 160 0.63 -19.57 25.88
C PHE A 160 1.81 -18.86 25.21
N ILE A 161 2.64 -19.64 24.51
CA ILE A 161 3.88 -19.15 23.89
C ILE A 161 3.57 -18.45 22.56
N ALA A 162 2.56 -18.94 21.83
CA ALA A 162 2.07 -18.32 20.62
C ALA A 162 0.59 -18.66 20.39
N SER A 163 -0.11 -17.79 19.66
CA SER A 163 -1.50 -17.98 19.26
C SER A 163 -1.76 -17.51 17.83
N THR A 164 -2.75 -18.11 17.16
CA THR A 164 -3.18 -17.69 15.82
C THR A 164 -4.43 -16.83 15.89
N GLY A 165 -4.47 -15.74 15.11
CA GLY A 165 -5.71 -15.00 14.84
C GLY A 165 -6.30 -15.41 13.49
N THR A 166 -6.58 -14.42 12.65
CA THR A 166 -6.99 -14.62 11.25
C THR A 166 -5.88 -15.15 10.35
N SER A 167 -4.63 -15.04 10.77
CA SER A 167 -3.46 -15.56 10.07
C SER A 167 -3.03 -16.90 10.65
N GLY A 168 -2.54 -17.79 9.79
CA GLY A 168 -1.84 -18.99 10.23
C GLY A 168 -0.53 -18.64 10.96
N ILE A 169 0.08 -19.65 11.57
CA ILE A 169 1.38 -19.48 12.24
C ILE A 169 2.31 -20.62 11.87
N LYS A 170 3.60 -20.32 11.74
CA LYS A 170 4.69 -21.28 11.70
C LYS A 170 5.63 -20.98 12.87
N CYS A 171 5.86 -21.99 13.70
CA CYS A 171 6.66 -21.89 14.90
C CYS A 171 7.93 -22.72 14.69
N ASP A 172 9.07 -22.09 14.91
CA ASP A 172 10.37 -22.72 15.09
C ASP A 172 10.74 -22.54 16.56
N PHE A 173 10.52 -23.59 17.34
CA PHE A 173 10.72 -23.52 18.78
C PHE A 173 12.21 -23.53 19.15
N ASP A 174 13.08 -24.10 18.32
CA ASP A 174 14.53 -24.16 18.59
C ASP A 174 15.17 -22.78 18.54
N ASN A 175 14.75 -21.96 17.57
CA ASN A 175 15.25 -20.59 17.44
C ASN A 175 14.34 -19.55 18.13
N ASN A 176 13.28 -19.99 18.80
CA ASN A 176 12.25 -19.13 19.39
C ASN A 176 11.69 -18.10 18.39
N GLN A 177 11.43 -18.55 17.16
CA GLN A 177 10.92 -17.73 16.06
C GLN A 177 9.49 -18.12 15.69
N PHE A 178 8.65 -17.11 15.46
CA PHE A 178 7.24 -17.28 15.15
C PHE A 178 6.87 -16.41 13.95
N TYR A 179 6.38 -17.04 12.90
CA TYR A 179 6.05 -16.39 11.64
C TYR A 179 4.55 -16.48 11.40
N LEU A 180 3.89 -15.32 11.27
CA LEU A 180 2.52 -15.28 10.78
C LEU A 180 2.50 -15.59 9.29
N LEU A 181 1.59 -16.46 8.88
CA LEU A 181 1.43 -16.88 7.50
C LEU A 181 0.39 -16.01 6.79
N PRO A 182 0.52 -15.80 5.47
CA PRO A 182 -0.53 -15.15 4.69
C PRO A 182 -1.87 -15.87 4.83
N SER A 183 -2.95 -15.09 4.79
CA SER A 183 -4.32 -15.60 4.88
C SER A 183 -5.22 -14.97 3.83
N THR A 184 -6.17 -15.75 3.33
CA THR A 184 -7.24 -15.27 2.43
C THR A 184 -8.57 -15.45 3.13
N ASP A 185 -9.36 -14.39 3.24
CA ASP A 185 -10.70 -14.48 3.83
C ASP A 185 -11.74 -15.03 2.85
N VAL A 186 -12.98 -15.20 3.33
CA VAL A 186 -14.10 -15.73 2.51
C VAL A 186 -14.51 -14.83 1.35
N LYS A 187 -14.06 -13.57 1.33
CA LYS A 187 -14.29 -12.61 0.23
C LYS A 187 -13.14 -12.59 -0.77
N GLY A 188 -12.07 -13.35 -0.52
CA GLY A 188 -10.86 -13.36 -1.34
C GLY A 188 -9.84 -12.28 -0.96
N ASN A 189 -10.04 -11.53 0.13
CA ASN A 189 -9.07 -10.55 0.59
C ASN A 189 -7.84 -11.27 1.14
N MET A 190 -6.66 -10.94 0.61
CA MET A 190 -5.39 -11.49 1.06
C MET A 190 -4.73 -10.54 2.08
N THR A 191 -4.32 -11.08 3.22
CA THR A 191 -3.48 -10.37 4.20
C THR A 191 -2.11 -11.02 4.23
N VAL A 192 -1.06 -10.20 4.03
CA VAL A 192 0.35 -10.63 4.14
C VAL A 192 0.97 -9.93 5.35
N PRO A 193 1.31 -10.66 6.42
CA PRO A 193 1.92 -10.06 7.62
C PRO A 193 3.33 -9.48 7.39
N GLY A 194 4.05 -10.01 6.39
CA GLY A 194 5.39 -9.59 6.02
C GLY A 194 5.44 -8.61 4.85
N SER A 195 6.60 -8.52 4.20
CA SER A 195 6.79 -7.69 3.01
C SER A 195 6.52 -8.47 1.72
N VAL A 196 5.97 -7.79 0.70
CA VAL A 196 5.71 -8.34 -0.64
C VAL A 196 6.76 -7.82 -1.62
N GLY A 197 7.56 -8.74 -2.18
CA GLY A 197 8.50 -8.46 -3.25
C GLY A 197 7.99 -8.97 -4.60
N ILE A 198 7.94 -8.11 -5.61
CA ILE A 198 7.62 -8.49 -6.99
C ILE A 198 8.86 -8.25 -7.85
N GLY A 199 9.48 -9.34 -8.34
CA GLY A 199 10.74 -9.28 -9.11
C GLY A 199 12.01 -9.01 -8.28
N THR A 200 11.91 -8.99 -6.95
CA THR A 200 13.01 -8.70 -6.02
C THR A 200 12.77 -9.28 -4.63
N SER A 201 13.83 -9.35 -3.82
CA SER A 201 13.72 -9.48 -2.37
C SER A 201 13.30 -8.11 -1.77
N PRO A 202 12.23 -8.05 -0.97
CA PRO A 202 11.73 -6.79 -0.48
C PRO A 202 12.59 -6.22 0.65
N ASN A 203 13.02 -4.95 0.49
CA ASN A 203 13.61 -4.14 1.57
C ASN A 203 12.59 -3.20 2.22
N TYR A 204 11.38 -3.17 1.66
CA TYR A 204 10.24 -2.34 2.07
C TYR A 204 8.97 -3.22 2.07
N PRO A 205 7.91 -2.86 2.82
CA PRO A 205 6.67 -3.64 2.89
C PRO A 205 6.06 -4.03 1.53
N LEU A 206 6.20 -3.18 0.52
CA LEU A 206 5.91 -3.49 -0.87
C LEU A 206 7.09 -3.03 -1.73
N HIS A 207 7.80 -3.96 -2.34
CA HIS A 207 8.99 -3.68 -3.16
C HIS A 207 8.81 -4.28 -4.55
N LEU A 208 8.60 -3.42 -5.54
CA LEU A 208 8.51 -3.84 -6.94
C LEU A 208 9.78 -3.45 -7.66
N VAL A 209 10.41 -4.41 -8.31
CA VAL A 209 11.48 -4.17 -9.28
C VAL A 209 11.10 -4.89 -10.54
N SER A 210 10.72 -4.14 -11.56
CA SER A 210 10.65 -4.68 -12.90
C SER A 210 12.08 -5.01 -13.36
N ARG A 211 12.27 -6.12 -14.08
CA ARG A 211 13.56 -6.53 -14.65
C ARG A 211 13.40 -6.75 -16.15
N GLY A 212 14.38 -6.28 -16.94
CA GLY A 212 14.35 -6.34 -18.40
C GLY A 212 13.85 -5.03 -19.02
N ASN A 213 14.49 -4.57 -20.10
CA ASN A 213 14.14 -3.31 -20.77
C ASN A 213 12.78 -3.44 -21.48
N THR A 214 11.70 -3.24 -20.74
CA THR A 214 10.35 -3.18 -21.31
C THR A 214 9.91 -1.72 -21.37
N ASN A 215 9.33 -1.29 -22.49
CA ASN A 215 8.60 -0.01 -22.59
C ASN A 215 7.30 0.01 -21.76
N LYS A 216 7.24 -0.79 -20.68
CA LYS A 216 6.09 -0.99 -19.80
C LYS A 216 6.38 -0.43 -18.42
N ALA A 217 5.35 0.08 -17.75
CA ALA A 217 5.42 0.51 -16.36
C ALA A 217 5.87 -0.64 -15.45
N ALA A 218 6.60 -0.33 -14.37
CA ALA A 218 6.91 -1.28 -13.31
C ALA A 218 5.67 -1.60 -12.45
N ALA A 219 4.73 -0.66 -12.33
CA ALA A 219 3.45 -0.85 -11.69
C ALA A 219 2.35 -0.05 -12.40
N TYR A 220 1.14 -0.61 -12.43
CA TYR A 220 -0.05 0.00 -13.00
C TYR A 220 -1.21 -0.13 -12.01
N LEU A 221 -1.75 0.99 -11.56
CA LEU A 221 -2.97 1.05 -10.74
C LEU A 221 -4.05 1.72 -11.60
N TRP A 222 -5.16 1.03 -11.83
CA TRP A 222 -6.18 1.48 -12.77
C TRP A 222 -7.58 1.45 -12.14
N GLY A 223 -8.34 2.52 -12.38
CA GLY A 223 -9.77 2.59 -12.13
C GLY A 223 -10.51 3.04 -13.40
N GLU A 224 -11.83 3.06 -13.37
CA GLU A 224 -12.66 3.36 -14.56
C GLU A 224 -12.33 4.71 -15.21
N ASN A 225 -11.93 5.71 -14.40
CA ASN A 225 -11.72 7.08 -14.87
C ASN A 225 -10.26 7.53 -14.86
N TYR A 226 -9.44 6.95 -13.98
CA TYR A 226 -8.09 7.42 -13.71
C TYR A 226 -7.14 6.26 -13.43
N GLY A 227 -5.87 6.46 -13.77
CA GLY A 227 -4.81 5.51 -13.51
C GLY A 227 -3.49 6.15 -13.10
N LEU A 228 -2.65 5.35 -12.44
CA LEU A 228 -1.29 5.67 -12.05
C LEU A 228 -0.32 4.65 -12.66
N ALA A 229 0.64 5.16 -13.42
CA ALA A 229 1.75 4.37 -13.94
C ALA A 229 3.05 4.82 -13.26
N ILE A 230 3.81 3.85 -12.74
CA ILE A 230 5.09 4.12 -12.05
C ILE A 230 6.22 3.52 -12.88
N GLY A 231 7.11 4.41 -13.37
CA GLY A 231 8.43 4.17 -13.95
C GLY A 231 8.54 3.15 -15.08
N THR A 232 9.22 3.50 -16.15
CA THR A 232 9.82 2.52 -17.08
C THR A 232 11.30 2.34 -16.75
N LEU A 233 11.90 1.21 -17.14
CA LEU A 233 13.31 0.91 -16.84
C LEU A 233 14.31 1.55 -17.81
N SER A 234 13.85 2.29 -18.82
CA SER A 234 14.75 2.90 -19.80
C SER A 234 15.11 4.33 -19.38
N ASN A 235 16.41 4.60 -19.31
CA ASN A 235 16.98 5.92 -19.03
C ASN A 235 16.86 6.88 -20.23
N SER A 236 15.97 6.58 -21.19
CA SER A 236 15.70 7.45 -22.33
C SER A 236 14.91 8.67 -21.88
N ALA A 237 15.37 9.87 -22.22
CA ALA A 237 14.70 11.13 -21.93
C ALA A 237 13.26 11.23 -22.48
N SER A 238 12.78 10.25 -23.26
CA SER A 238 11.42 10.19 -23.78
C SER A 238 10.43 9.42 -22.89
N GLN A 239 10.86 8.89 -21.75
CA GLN A 239 10.03 8.03 -20.89
C GLN A 239 9.73 8.65 -19.52
N TYR A 240 8.65 8.19 -18.87
CA TYR A 240 8.22 8.70 -17.58
C TYR A 240 8.82 7.94 -16.40
N ALA A 241 9.09 8.68 -15.33
CA ALA A 241 9.23 8.17 -13.98
C ALA A 241 7.86 8.02 -13.28
N LEU A 242 6.91 8.89 -13.60
CA LEU A 242 5.54 8.87 -13.07
C LEU A 242 4.57 9.42 -14.11
N ALA A 243 3.42 8.76 -14.29
CA ALA A 243 2.32 9.31 -15.09
C ALA A 243 0.98 9.12 -14.40
N VAL A 244 0.17 10.18 -14.37
CA VAL A 244 -1.26 10.15 -14.03
C VAL A 244 -2.04 10.28 -15.33
N LEU A 245 -2.90 9.31 -15.56
CA LEU A 245 -3.61 9.14 -16.83
C LEU A 245 -5.10 9.38 -16.63
N GLY A 246 -5.71 10.08 -17.57
CA GLY A 246 -7.17 10.11 -17.72
C GLY A 246 -7.66 8.85 -18.45
N ASN A 247 -8.98 8.73 -18.59
CA ASN A 247 -9.63 7.61 -19.28
C ASN A 247 -9.19 7.51 -20.75
N ALA A 248 -8.13 6.73 -20.98
CA ALA A 248 -7.71 6.26 -22.29
C ALA A 248 -7.06 4.89 -22.10
N ASN A 249 -7.69 3.86 -22.66
CA ASN A 249 -7.11 2.52 -22.86
C ASN A 249 -5.69 2.66 -23.41
N THR A 250 -4.69 2.59 -22.53
CA THR A 250 -3.28 2.68 -22.90
C THR A 250 -2.58 1.57 -22.14
N ASP A 251 -2.44 0.44 -22.83
CA ASP A 251 -1.56 -0.65 -22.44
C ASP A 251 -0.14 -0.12 -22.30
N GLY A 252 0.22 0.35 -21.10
CA GLY A 252 1.56 0.43 -20.48
C GLY A 252 2.71 1.07 -21.27
N SER A 253 2.51 1.40 -22.54
CA SER A 253 3.42 2.05 -23.45
C SER A 253 3.17 3.52 -23.29
N ALA A 254 4.13 4.18 -22.63
CA ALA A 254 4.28 5.60 -22.79
C ALA A 254 4.15 5.95 -24.28
N ALA A 255 3.31 6.93 -24.59
CA ALA A 255 3.53 7.84 -25.72
C ALA A 255 3.15 7.45 -27.16
N ALA A 256 2.28 6.46 -27.43
CA ALA A 256 1.93 6.12 -28.84
C ALA A 256 0.45 6.19 -29.26
N GLY A 257 -0.49 6.68 -28.46
CA GLY A 257 -1.92 6.55 -28.81
C GLY A 257 -2.91 7.54 -28.21
N GLY A 258 -2.70 8.85 -28.38
CA GLY A 258 -3.81 9.80 -28.57
C GLY A 258 -4.32 10.65 -27.40
N ALA A 259 -4.05 10.32 -26.13
CA ALA A 259 -4.49 11.14 -24.99
C ALA A 259 -3.33 11.74 -24.19
N ASN A 260 -3.41 13.03 -23.87
CA ASN A 260 -2.44 13.72 -23.04
C ASN A 260 -2.56 13.26 -21.57
N PRO A 261 -1.44 12.93 -20.90
CA PRO A 261 -1.46 12.62 -19.48
C PRO A 261 -1.90 13.85 -18.67
N LEU A 262 -2.58 13.61 -17.54
CA LEU A 262 -2.95 14.66 -16.60
C LEU A 262 -1.70 15.23 -15.92
N LEU A 263 -0.80 14.33 -15.51
CA LEU A 263 0.53 14.65 -14.97
C LEU A 263 1.55 13.68 -15.54
N TYR A 264 2.70 14.20 -15.97
CA TYR A 264 3.77 13.43 -16.56
C TYR A 264 5.11 13.89 -16.00
N VAL A 265 5.77 13.04 -15.21
CA VAL A 265 7.13 13.29 -14.74
C VAL A 265 8.07 12.47 -15.60
N ARG A 266 8.86 13.14 -16.41
CA ARG A 266 9.88 12.55 -17.27
C ARG A 266 11.11 12.19 -16.43
N ASN A 267 11.84 11.16 -16.85
CA ASN A 267 13.00 10.67 -16.09
C ASN A 267 14.17 11.66 -15.99
N ASP A 268 14.21 12.70 -16.81
CA ASP A 268 15.16 13.83 -16.70
C ASP A 268 14.67 14.96 -15.76
N GLY A 269 13.56 14.72 -15.07
CA GLY A 269 12.96 15.63 -14.10
C GLY A 269 12.08 16.73 -14.69
N ASN A 270 11.78 16.69 -15.98
CA ASN A 270 10.80 17.60 -16.57
C ASN A 270 9.38 17.14 -16.27
N VAL A 271 8.51 18.07 -15.88
CA VAL A 271 7.12 17.82 -15.51
C VAL A 271 6.18 18.42 -16.55
N GLY A 272 5.29 17.61 -17.10
CA GLY A 272 4.20 18.00 -17.98
C GLY A 272 2.85 17.92 -17.27
N ILE A 273 2.01 18.94 -17.42
CA ILE A 273 0.59 18.93 -17.03
C ILE A 273 -0.21 19.08 -18.34
N GLY A 274 -1.02 18.08 -18.69
CA GLY A 274 -1.72 18.05 -19.97
C GLY A 274 -0.81 17.84 -21.20
N THR A 275 0.44 17.38 -21.00
CA THR A 275 1.40 17.08 -22.07
C THR A 275 2.38 15.98 -21.66
N SER A 276 2.73 15.10 -22.59
CA SER A 276 3.78 14.08 -22.42
C SER A 276 5.15 14.53 -22.94
N ILE A 277 5.23 15.73 -23.52
CA ILE A 277 6.45 16.29 -24.13
C ILE A 277 6.79 17.61 -23.44
N PRO A 278 7.16 17.59 -22.15
CA PRO A 278 7.55 18.82 -21.47
C PRO A 278 8.84 19.39 -22.07
N GLN A 279 8.76 20.64 -22.54
CA GLN A 279 9.87 21.37 -23.18
C GLN A 279 10.79 22.08 -22.18
N ALA A 280 10.34 22.22 -20.93
CA ALA A 280 11.07 22.82 -19.82
C ALA A 280 10.83 22.01 -18.54
N LYS A 281 11.44 22.42 -17.41
CA LYS A 281 11.27 21.76 -16.11
C LYS A 281 9.81 21.64 -15.68
N LEU A 282 8.99 22.61 -16.04
CA LEU A 282 7.54 22.55 -15.93
C LEU A 282 6.95 23.03 -17.26
N ALA A 283 6.09 22.21 -17.87
CA ALA A 283 5.30 22.55 -19.05
C ALA A 283 3.82 22.32 -18.74
N VAL A 284 3.01 23.35 -18.95
CA VAL A 284 1.55 23.29 -18.73
C VAL A 284 0.88 23.52 -20.07
N ASN A 285 0.10 22.55 -20.53
CA ASN A 285 -0.72 22.67 -21.72
C ASN A 285 -2.14 23.10 -21.31
N GLY A 286 -2.30 24.39 -21.03
CA GLY A 286 -3.52 25.00 -20.52
C GLY A 286 -3.22 26.21 -19.64
N ASP A 287 -4.22 26.64 -18.87
CA ASP A 287 -4.13 27.83 -18.04
C ASP A 287 -3.34 27.59 -16.74
N LEU A 288 -2.54 28.59 -16.34
CA LEU A 288 -1.88 28.65 -15.04
C LEU A 288 -2.51 29.77 -14.20
N PHE A 289 -3.35 29.41 -13.23
CA PHE A 289 -3.85 30.35 -12.24
C PHE A 289 -2.92 30.40 -11.03
N ALA A 290 -2.38 31.58 -10.71
CA ALA A 290 -1.51 31.79 -9.56
C ALA A 290 -1.92 33.03 -8.77
N LYS A 291 -1.89 32.96 -7.43
CA LYS A 291 -2.11 34.14 -6.57
C LYS A 291 -0.93 35.11 -6.59
N ARG A 292 0.28 34.59 -6.78
CA ARG A 292 1.53 35.37 -6.79
C ARG A 292 2.61 34.59 -7.52
N ILE A 293 3.34 35.27 -8.41
CA ILE A 293 4.51 34.74 -9.10
C ILE A 293 5.70 35.63 -8.73
N LYS A 294 6.83 35.03 -8.33
CA LYS A 294 8.09 35.75 -8.07
C LYS A 294 9.12 35.26 -9.08
N VAL A 295 9.47 36.11 -10.03
CA VAL A 295 10.54 35.85 -11.01
C VAL A 295 11.86 36.33 -10.39
N THR A 296 12.92 35.53 -10.50
CA THR A 296 14.23 35.79 -9.87
C THR A 296 15.30 36.20 -10.89
N GLN A 297 14.88 36.97 -11.89
CA GLN A 297 15.77 37.48 -12.94
C GLN A 297 16.81 38.45 -12.37
N THR A 298 17.99 38.48 -12.97
CA THR A 298 19.12 39.33 -12.57
C THR A 298 19.42 40.42 -13.60
N GLY A 299 20.10 41.48 -13.15
CA GLY A 299 20.56 42.58 -14.01
C GLY A 299 19.42 43.51 -14.41
N TRP A 300 18.82 44.18 -13.43
CA TRP A 300 17.78 45.19 -13.63
C TRP A 300 18.35 46.46 -14.28
N PRO A 301 17.52 47.25 -14.99
CA PRO A 301 17.99 48.27 -15.92
C PRO A 301 18.46 49.59 -15.27
N ASP A 302 18.65 49.65 -13.96
CA ASP A 302 19.14 50.83 -13.21
C ASP A 302 20.37 51.51 -13.82
N PHE A 303 21.15 50.77 -14.63
CA PHE A 303 22.25 51.30 -15.43
C PHE A 303 21.84 52.46 -16.36
N VAL A 304 20.56 52.59 -16.74
CA VAL A 304 20.04 53.70 -17.55
C VAL A 304 20.31 55.05 -16.87
N PHE A 305 20.36 55.07 -15.54
CA PHE A 305 20.64 56.28 -14.76
C PHE A 305 22.13 56.52 -14.48
N HIS A 306 23.03 55.67 -14.96
CA HIS A 306 24.46 55.89 -14.79
C HIS A 306 24.99 56.93 -15.78
N ASP A 307 25.97 57.74 -15.37
CA ASP A 307 26.57 58.81 -16.21
C ASP A 307 27.18 58.31 -17.53
N THR A 308 27.54 57.03 -17.59
CA THR A 308 28.10 56.39 -18.79
C THR A 308 27.04 55.91 -19.79
N TYR A 309 25.77 55.93 -19.42
CA TYR A 309 24.69 55.47 -20.29
C TYR A 309 24.42 56.49 -21.40
N GLN A 310 24.50 56.02 -22.65
CA GLN A 310 24.20 56.83 -23.82
C GLN A 310 22.73 56.68 -24.16
N LEU A 311 21.92 57.63 -23.67
CA LEU A 311 20.51 57.72 -24.04
C LEU A 311 20.39 57.97 -25.55
N PRO A 312 19.67 57.12 -26.30
CA PRO A 312 19.42 57.36 -27.73
C PRO A 312 18.74 58.72 -27.95
N SER A 313 18.90 59.34 -29.11
CA SER A 313 18.11 60.52 -29.44
C SER A 313 16.68 60.14 -29.85
N LEU A 314 15.71 61.03 -29.62
CA LEU A 314 14.34 60.79 -30.07
C LEU A 314 14.23 60.64 -31.60
N GLN A 315 15.13 61.27 -32.37
CA GLN A 315 15.21 61.11 -33.82
C GLN A 315 15.65 59.69 -34.22
N GLU A 316 16.63 59.13 -33.52
CA GLU A 316 17.07 57.74 -33.75
C GLU A 316 15.97 56.75 -33.38
N VAL A 317 15.29 56.97 -32.23
CA VAL A 317 14.15 56.15 -31.82
C VAL A 317 13.01 56.25 -32.85
N GLU A 318 12.67 57.45 -33.32
CA GLU A 318 11.65 57.66 -34.35
C GLU A 318 11.99 56.92 -35.64
N HIS A 319 13.24 57.04 -36.10
CA HIS A 319 13.72 56.34 -37.28
C HIS A 319 13.61 54.82 -37.11
N PHE A 320 14.01 54.29 -35.94
CA PHE A 320 13.90 52.88 -35.63
C PHE A 320 12.45 52.40 -35.64
N VAL A 321 11.54 53.12 -34.99
CA VAL A 321 10.12 52.77 -34.93
C VAL A 321 9.47 52.83 -36.31
N LYS A 322 9.80 53.85 -37.13
CA LYS A 322 9.30 53.97 -38.50
C LYS A 322 9.68 52.77 -39.37
N THR A 323 10.92 52.29 -39.20
CA THR A 323 11.48 51.17 -39.98
C THR A 323 11.04 49.81 -39.45
N ASN A 324 11.11 49.58 -38.13
CA ASN A 324 10.95 48.26 -37.52
C ASN A 324 9.57 48.00 -36.91
N LYS A 325 8.75 49.05 -36.71
CA LYS A 325 7.39 48.97 -36.12
C LYS A 325 7.32 48.44 -34.69
N HIS A 326 8.43 48.48 -33.95
CA HIS A 326 8.49 48.24 -32.52
C HIS A 326 9.56 49.14 -31.88
N LEU A 327 9.61 49.19 -30.55
CA LEU A 327 10.64 49.94 -29.82
C LEU A 327 12.00 49.23 -29.89
N PRO A 328 13.12 49.98 -29.82
CA PRO A 328 14.45 49.38 -29.67
C PRO A 328 14.47 48.40 -28.49
N VAL A 329 15.25 47.32 -28.60
CA VAL A 329 15.41 46.19 -27.64
C VAL A 329 14.16 45.39 -27.27
N ILE A 330 12.95 45.89 -27.53
CA ILE A 330 11.72 45.12 -27.36
C ILE A 330 11.58 44.14 -28.55
N PRO A 331 11.35 42.84 -28.31
CA PRO A 331 11.18 41.88 -29.39
C PRO A 331 9.94 42.21 -30.23
N SER A 332 10.05 41.97 -31.53
CA SER A 332 8.94 42.12 -32.47
C SER A 332 7.85 41.05 -32.26
N GLU A 333 6.65 41.32 -32.73
CA GLU A 333 5.54 40.34 -32.74
C GLU A 333 5.95 39.03 -33.42
N ARG A 334 6.74 39.11 -34.50
CA ARG A 334 7.25 37.94 -35.22
C ARG A 334 8.13 37.07 -34.32
N GLU A 335 9.01 37.68 -33.54
CA GLU A 335 9.91 36.97 -32.63
C GLU A 335 9.14 36.34 -31.46
N ILE A 336 8.19 37.07 -30.87
CA ILE A 336 7.34 36.56 -29.80
C ILE A 336 6.47 35.41 -30.28
N SER A 337 5.89 35.51 -31.49
CA SER A 337 5.06 34.45 -32.05
C SER A 337 5.86 33.18 -32.35
N ALA A 338 7.14 33.32 -32.74
CA ALA A 338 7.99 32.19 -33.07
C ALA A 338 8.53 31.47 -31.81
N ASN A 339 8.89 32.22 -30.77
CA ASN A 339 9.65 31.69 -29.62
C ASN A 339 8.88 31.70 -28.29
N GLY A 340 7.70 32.31 -28.26
CA GLY A 340 7.00 32.63 -27.02
C GLY A 340 7.51 33.92 -26.35
N LEU A 341 6.86 34.30 -25.25
CA LEU A 341 7.21 35.49 -24.48
C LEU A 341 7.83 35.07 -23.14
N ASP A 342 9.09 35.44 -22.90
CA ASP A 342 9.66 35.39 -21.56
C ASP A 342 9.15 36.60 -20.75
N ILE A 343 8.26 36.34 -19.80
CA ILE A 343 7.63 37.38 -18.97
C ILE A 343 8.68 38.10 -18.10
N GLY A 344 9.71 37.40 -17.62
CA GLY A 344 10.75 37.98 -16.78
C GLY A 344 11.65 38.93 -17.56
N GLU A 345 12.09 38.52 -18.74
CA GLU A 345 12.91 39.38 -19.60
C GLU A 345 12.10 40.55 -20.17
N MET A 346 10.85 40.32 -20.57
CA MET A 346 9.98 41.40 -21.05
C MET A 346 9.74 42.47 -19.96
N GLU A 347 9.47 42.08 -18.72
CA GLU A 347 9.30 43.03 -17.61
C GLU A 347 10.56 43.89 -17.40
N LYS A 348 11.75 43.28 -17.48
CA LYS A 348 13.02 44.00 -17.40
C LYS A 348 13.21 44.98 -18.55
N LEU A 349 12.92 44.58 -19.79
CA LEU A 349 13.04 45.45 -20.96
C LEU A 349 12.03 46.60 -20.93
N LEU A 350 10.80 46.33 -20.47
CA LEU A 350 9.78 47.36 -20.28
C LEU A 350 10.22 48.38 -19.23
N LEU A 351 10.79 47.92 -18.10
CA LEU A 351 11.33 48.81 -17.08
C LEU A 351 12.44 49.72 -17.66
N GLN A 352 13.36 49.17 -18.47
CA GLN A 352 14.39 49.96 -19.14
C GLN A 352 13.76 51.09 -19.97
N LYS A 353 12.68 50.80 -20.70
CA LYS A 353 11.98 51.82 -21.50
C LYS A 353 11.27 52.86 -20.66
N VAL A 354 10.71 52.48 -19.52
CA VAL A 354 10.13 53.44 -18.56
C VAL A 354 11.21 54.38 -18.03
N GLU A 355 12.40 53.88 -17.72
CA GLU A 355 13.51 54.69 -17.23
C GLU A 355 14.07 55.63 -18.32
N GLU A 356 14.27 55.14 -19.55
CA GLU A 356 14.66 55.99 -20.69
C GLU A 356 13.59 57.06 -20.98
N GLN A 357 12.31 56.69 -20.94
CA GLN A 357 11.20 57.64 -21.06
C GLN A 357 11.23 58.72 -19.97
N MET A 358 11.56 58.34 -18.74
CA MET A 358 11.71 59.29 -17.64
C MET A 358 12.84 60.30 -17.93
N LEU A 359 13.98 59.86 -18.49
CA LEU A 359 15.06 60.76 -18.89
C LEU A 359 14.64 61.73 -20.00
N TYR A 360 13.92 61.26 -21.03
CA TYR A 360 13.38 62.15 -22.07
C TYR A 360 12.40 63.17 -21.50
N ILE A 361 11.52 62.77 -20.57
CA ILE A 361 10.57 63.67 -19.91
C ILE A 361 11.31 64.74 -19.09
N ILE A 362 12.35 64.36 -18.36
CA ILE A 362 13.19 65.31 -17.61
C ILE A 362 13.85 66.30 -18.56
N GLU A 363 14.40 65.84 -19.69
CA GLU A 363 15.00 66.71 -20.71
C GLU A 363 13.98 67.66 -21.35
N LEU A 364 12.79 67.15 -21.69
CA LEU A 364 11.69 67.93 -22.25
C LEU A 364 11.22 69.02 -21.28
N ASN A 365 11.09 68.70 -19.98
CA ASN A 365 10.70 69.67 -18.97
C ASN A 365 11.74 70.81 -18.86
N LYS A 366 13.04 70.48 -18.85
CA LYS A 366 14.12 71.47 -18.86
C LYS A 366 14.05 72.38 -20.10
N LYS A 367 13.78 71.83 -21.28
CA LYS A 367 13.62 72.61 -22.52
C LYS A 367 12.37 73.51 -22.48
N LEU A 368 11.27 73.01 -21.91
CA LEU A 368 10.03 73.77 -21.75
C LEU A 368 10.24 74.98 -20.84
N GLU A 369 10.84 74.78 -19.66
CA GLU A 369 11.18 75.86 -18.72
C GLU A 369 12.07 76.93 -19.37
N ALA A 370 13.12 76.50 -20.09
CA ALA A 370 13.99 77.43 -20.81
C ALA A 370 13.26 78.20 -21.91
N SER A 371 12.29 77.57 -22.58
CA SER A 371 11.44 78.22 -23.59
C SER A 371 10.51 79.25 -22.96
N LEU A 372 9.89 78.92 -21.83
CA LEU A 372 9.01 79.82 -21.07
C LEU A 372 9.75 81.04 -20.53
N GLU A 373 10.99 80.86 -20.05
CA GLU A 373 11.80 81.97 -19.59
C GLU A 373 12.17 82.93 -20.75
N ARG A 374 12.47 82.37 -21.93
CA ARG A 374 12.72 83.18 -23.14
C ARG A 374 11.49 83.96 -23.57
N THR A 375 10.31 83.33 -23.58
CA THR A 375 9.06 84.04 -23.92
C THR A 375 8.79 85.18 -22.95
N HIS A 376 8.97 84.95 -21.64
CA HIS A 376 8.80 86.01 -20.63
C HIS A 376 9.76 87.19 -20.83
N LYS A 377 11.04 86.93 -21.13
CA LYS A 377 12.01 87.98 -21.44
C LYS A 377 11.66 88.78 -22.70
N LEU A 378 11.17 88.11 -23.75
CA LEU A 378 10.73 88.77 -24.98
C LEU A 378 9.49 89.65 -24.75
N GLU A 379 8.53 89.17 -23.96
CA GLU A 379 7.33 89.95 -23.60
C GLU A 379 7.70 91.23 -22.82
N GLN A 380 8.64 91.15 -21.88
CA GLN A 380 9.17 92.32 -21.17
C GLN A 380 9.85 93.32 -22.13
N GLN A 381 10.70 92.83 -23.04
CA GLN A 381 11.36 93.70 -24.02
C GLN A 381 10.39 94.38 -25.00
N MET A 382 9.26 93.75 -25.30
CA MET A 382 8.20 94.38 -26.10
C MET A 382 7.39 95.41 -25.30
N ALA A 383 7.22 95.20 -23.99
CA ALA A 383 6.56 96.15 -23.10
C ALA A 383 7.41 97.42 -22.90
N ASP A 384 8.73 97.29 -22.75
CA ASP A 384 9.66 98.42 -22.54
C ASP A 384 9.90 99.26 -23.82
N LYS A 385 9.48 98.78 -24.99
CA LYS A 385 9.59 99.48 -26.29
C LYS A 385 8.32 100.24 -26.71
N LYS A 386 7.24 100.15 -25.92
CA LYS A 386 6.03 100.98 -26.06
C LYS A 386 6.08 102.14 -25.10
#